data_AF-A0A944EEL0-F1
#
_entry.id   AF-A0A944EEL0-F1
#
_cell.length_a   1.000
_cell.length_b   1.000
_cell.length_c   1.000
_cell.angle_alpha   90.00
_cell.angle_beta   90.00
_cell.angle_gamma   90.00
#
_symmetry.space_group_name_H-M   'P 1'
#
loop_
_entity.id
_entity.type
_entity.pdbx_description
1 polymer ?
#
loop_
_entity_poly.entity_id
_entity_poly.type
_entity_poly.pdbx_seq_one_letter_code
_entity_poly.pdbx_strand_id
1 'polypeptide(L)'
;MSQYFQVGDRVLWSPANRVAELFYSQAEALVPAAGVPHGIGPKHNDEYDIDPVAFAAFVQRLVERYEHHGHLVLRTLIHGFVATALVLAEWGLSDTPTDHLALIPRTEWLAI
;
A
#
# COMPACT_ATOMS: atom_id res chain seq x y z
N MET A 1 -19.55 -8.17 -8.70
CA MET A 1 -18.37 -8.99 -8.38
C MET A 1 -17.36 -8.11 -7.67
N SER A 2 -16.62 -8.68 -6.72
CA SER A 2 -15.56 -8.03 -5.94
C SER A 2 -14.21 -8.71 -6.23
N GLN A 3 -13.13 -8.08 -5.79
CA GLN A 3 -11.80 -8.67 -5.74
C GLN A 3 -11.31 -8.64 -4.30
N TYR A 4 -10.33 -9.46 -3.94
CA TYR A 4 -9.77 -9.56 -2.61
C TYR A 4 -8.29 -9.20 -2.62
N PHE A 5 -7.88 -8.34 -1.70
CA PHE A 5 -6.47 -8.15 -1.37
C PHE A 5 -6.19 -8.90 -0.08
N GLN A 6 -5.22 -9.80 -0.07
CA GLN A 6 -4.98 -10.73 1.05
C GLN A 6 -3.50 -10.94 1.37
N VAL A 7 -3.22 -11.39 2.59
CA VAL A 7 -1.91 -11.87 3.02
C VAL A 7 -2.09 -13.32 3.47
N GLY A 8 -1.60 -14.27 2.68
CA GLY A 8 -1.98 -15.68 2.84
C GLY A 8 -3.49 -15.84 2.79
N ASP A 9 -4.08 -16.55 3.75
CA ASP A 9 -5.54 -16.78 3.81
C ASP A 9 -6.35 -15.61 4.40
N ARG A 10 -5.70 -14.50 4.76
CA ARG A 10 -6.36 -13.36 5.42
C ARG A 10 -6.68 -12.25 4.43
N VAL A 11 -7.96 -12.05 4.17
CA VAL A 11 -8.47 -10.91 3.39
C VAL A 11 -8.32 -9.61 4.18
N LEU A 12 -7.61 -8.65 3.60
CA LEU A 12 -7.46 -7.29 4.12
C LEU A 12 -8.53 -6.35 3.57
N TRP A 13 -8.90 -6.51 2.30
CA TRP A 13 -9.86 -5.61 1.64
C TRP A 13 -10.58 -6.30 0.48
N SER A 14 -11.88 -6.01 0.33
CA SER A 14 -12.75 -6.60 -0.70
C SER A 14 -13.48 -5.54 -1.56
N PRO A 15 -12.77 -4.79 -2.42
CA PRO A 15 -13.38 -3.77 -3.27
C PRO A 15 -14.15 -4.32 -4.48
N ALA A 16 -14.92 -3.47 -5.15
CA ALA A 16 -15.46 -3.75 -6.48
C ALA A 16 -14.33 -3.88 -7.52
N ASN A 17 -14.52 -4.70 -8.57
CA ASN A 17 -13.47 -5.02 -9.55
C ASN A 17 -12.72 -3.80 -10.11
N ARG A 18 -13.45 -2.77 -10.56
CA ARG A 18 -12.83 -1.57 -11.13
C ARG A 18 -12.01 -0.78 -10.12
N VAL A 19 -12.40 -0.81 -8.85
CA VAL A 19 -11.66 -0.14 -7.78
C VAL A 19 -10.36 -0.90 -7.49
N ALA A 20 -10.42 -2.24 -7.49
CA ALA A 20 -9.23 -3.09 -7.35
C ALA A 20 -8.24 -2.89 -8.50
N GLU A 21 -8.72 -2.91 -9.74
CA GLU A 21 -7.91 -2.72 -10.95
C GLU A 21 -7.25 -1.33 -10.98
N LEU A 22 -8.00 -0.29 -10.57
CA LEU A 22 -7.45 1.05 -10.47
C LEU A 22 -6.36 1.14 -9.39
N PHE A 23 -6.61 0.56 -8.21
CA PHE A 23 -5.64 0.56 -7.12
C PHE A 23 -4.36 -0.19 -7.52
N TYR A 24 -4.48 -1.37 -8.13
CA TYR A 24 -3.35 -2.13 -8.64
C TYR A 24 -2.57 -1.36 -9.72
N SER A 25 -3.26 -0.80 -10.72
CA SER A 25 -2.63 0.02 -11.76
C SER A 25 -1.91 1.25 -11.20
N GLN A 26 -2.45 1.87 -10.14
CA GLN A 26 -1.78 2.97 -9.45
C GLN A 26 -0.53 2.49 -8.71
N ALA A 27 -0.57 1.33 -8.05
CA ALA A 27 0.60 0.75 -7.41
C ALA A 27 1.73 0.50 -8.41
N GLU A 28 1.41 -0.05 -9.59
CA GLU A 28 2.37 -0.24 -10.70
C GLU A 28 2.96 1.10 -11.17
N ALA A 29 2.11 2.10 -11.41
CA ALA A 29 2.53 3.42 -11.88
C ALA A 29 3.39 4.19 -10.86
N LEU A 30 3.26 3.88 -9.57
CA LEU A 30 3.99 4.52 -8.48
C LEU A 30 5.31 3.83 -8.12
N VAL A 31 5.64 2.67 -8.69
CA VAL A 31 6.95 2.02 -8.49
C VAL A 31 8.13 2.95 -8.82
N PRO A 32 8.16 3.67 -9.96
CA PRO A 32 9.25 4.60 -10.25
C PRO A 32 9.32 5.75 -9.25
N ALA A 33 8.15 6.20 -8.78
CA ALA A 33 8.07 7.21 -7.74
C ALA A 33 8.65 6.66 -6.44
N ALA A 34 8.26 5.48 -5.96
CA ALA A 34 8.73 4.89 -4.70
C ALA A 34 10.20 4.43 -4.74
N GLY A 35 10.68 3.97 -5.90
CA GLY A 35 12.02 3.39 -6.11
C GLY A 35 12.15 1.95 -5.61
N VAL A 36 11.05 1.29 -5.26
CA VAL A 36 10.99 -0.11 -4.79
C VAL A 36 9.73 -0.80 -5.34
N PRO A 37 9.73 -2.15 -5.48
CA PRO A 37 8.54 -2.89 -5.91
C PRO A 37 7.36 -2.68 -4.96
N HIS A 38 6.13 -2.69 -5.49
CA HIS A 38 4.93 -2.42 -4.68
C HIS A 38 4.47 -3.59 -3.79
N GLY A 39 4.95 -4.82 -4.01
CA GLY A 39 4.61 -5.96 -3.14
C GLY A 39 3.19 -6.53 -3.30
N ILE A 40 2.49 -6.19 -4.39
CA ILE A 40 1.21 -6.83 -4.76
C ILE A 40 1.52 -7.81 -5.90
N GLY A 41 1.12 -9.07 -5.74
CA GLY A 41 1.24 -10.10 -6.77
C GLY A 41 0.31 -9.85 -7.96
N PRO A 42 0.52 -10.58 -9.08
CA PRO A 42 -0.40 -10.52 -10.20
C PRO A 42 -1.77 -11.04 -9.78
N LYS A 43 -2.83 -10.53 -10.40
CA LYS A 43 -4.19 -11.02 -10.19
C LYS A 43 -4.27 -12.53 -10.46
N HIS A 44 -4.77 -13.29 -9.49
CA HIS A 44 -5.10 -14.70 -9.62
C HIS A 44 -6.57 -14.92 -9.25
N ASN A 45 -7.40 -15.39 -10.19
CA ASN A 45 -8.85 -15.43 -10.04
C ASN A 45 -9.42 -14.05 -9.66
N ASP A 46 -10.00 -13.91 -8.47
CA ASP A 46 -10.53 -12.65 -7.92
C ASP A 46 -9.62 -12.09 -6.81
N GLU A 47 -8.37 -12.51 -6.75
CA GLU A 47 -7.47 -12.26 -5.62
C GLU A 47 -6.17 -11.56 -6.06
N TYR A 48 -5.65 -10.73 -5.16
CA TYR A 48 -4.34 -10.11 -5.18
C TYR A 48 -3.62 -10.48 -3.88
N ASP A 49 -2.55 -11.25 -3.98
CA ASP A 49 -1.70 -11.57 -2.84
C ASP A 49 -0.75 -10.42 -2.54
N ILE A 50 -0.71 -9.99 -1.28
CA ILE A 50 0.17 -8.95 -0.79
C ILE A 50 1.33 -9.61 -0.04
N ASP A 51 2.55 -9.28 -0.44
CA ASP A 51 3.73 -9.43 0.42
C ASP A 51 3.70 -8.26 1.42
N PRO A 52 3.41 -8.50 2.71
CA PRO A 52 3.20 -7.44 3.67
C PRO A 52 4.47 -6.62 3.94
N VAL A 53 5.65 -7.23 3.81
CA VAL A 53 6.94 -6.55 4.05
C VAL A 53 7.28 -5.66 2.86
N ALA A 54 7.18 -6.19 1.64
CA ALA A 54 7.44 -5.41 0.43
C ALA A 54 6.43 -4.27 0.26
N PHE A 55 5.14 -4.54 0.53
CA PHE A 55 4.09 -3.54 0.45
C PHE A 55 4.27 -2.43 1.50
N ALA A 56 4.61 -2.76 2.75
CA ALA A 56 4.90 -1.76 3.76
C ALA A 56 6.11 -0.88 3.41
N ALA A 57 7.20 -1.47 2.89
CA ALA A 57 8.36 -0.72 2.44
C ALA A 57 8.01 0.24 1.28
N PHE A 58 7.20 -0.21 0.34
CA PHE A 58 6.69 0.63 -0.74
C PHE A 58 5.84 1.80 -0.24
N VAL A 59 4.91 1.54 0.67
CA VAL A 59 4.05 2.57 1.27
C VAL A 59 4.86 3.58 2.06
N GLN A 60 5.83 3.13 2.86
CA GLN A 60 6.75 4.02 3.59
C GLN A 60 7.49 4.98 2.65
N ARG A 61 8.00 4.48 1.51
CA ARG A 61 8.68 5.32 0.51
C ARG A 61 7.77 6.33 -0.17
N LEU A 62 6.46 6.09 -0.22
CA LEU A 62 5.50 7.07 -0.72
C LEU A 62 5.12 8.10 0.36
N VAL A 63 5.03 7.70 1.63
CA VAL A 63 4.83 8.63 2.76
C VAL A 63 6.00 9.59 2.92
N GLU A 64 7.24 9.08 2.92
CA GLU A 64 8.44 9.93 2.96
C GLU A 64 8.41 10.99 1.85
N ARG A 65 7.93 10.62 0.66
CA ARG A 65 7.78 11.56 -0.47
C ARG A 65 6.62 12.53 -0.29
N TYR A 66 5.51 12.06 0.27
CA TYR A 66 4.36 12.89 0.62
C TYR A 66 4.74 13.97 1.64
N GLU A 67 5.61 13.65 2.60
CA GLU A 67 6.03 14.53 3.70
C GLU A 67 7.22 15.42 3.35
N HIS A 68 8.25 14.90 2.69
CA HIS A 68 9.54 15.60 2.52
C HIS A 68 9.71 16.33 1.18
N HIS A 69 8.89 16.07 0.16
CA HIS A 69 9.04 16.73 -1.15
C HIS A 69 7.96 17.78 -1.40
N GLY A 70 8.39 19.06 -1.45
CA GLY A 70 7.55 20.23 -1.69
C GLY A 70 6.89 20.34 -3.07
N HIS A 71 6.87 19.28 -3.89
CA HIS A 71 6.20 19.29 -5.19
C HIS A 71 4.69 19.00 -5.01
N LEU A 72 3.92 20.06 -4.74
CA LEU A 72 2.47 20.02 -4.47
C LEU A 72 1.70 19.10 -5.43
N VAL A 73 2.05 19.11 -6.73
CA VAL A 73 1.38 18.26 -7.72
C VAL A 73 1.58 16.77 -7.43
N LEU A 74 2.80 16.33 -7.09
CA LEU A 74 3.07 14.92 -6.81
C LEU A 74 2.31 14.50 -5.56
N ARG A 75 2.34 15.33 -4.52
CA ARG A 75 1.60 15.11 -3.28
C ARG A 75 0.11 14.90 -3.56
N THR A 76 -0.50 15.77 -4.36
CA THR A 76 -1.91 15.65 -4.77
C THR A 76 -2.18 14.37 -5.57
N LEU A 77 -1.29 14.00 -6.48
CA LEU A 77 -1.45 12.79 -7.31
C LEU A 77 -1.41 11.50 -6.48
N ILE A 78 -0.57 11.43 -5.45
CA ILE A 78 -0.40 10.21 -4.64
C ILE A 78 -1.30 10.15 -3.42
N HIS A 79 -1.89 11.27 -2.98
CA HIS A 79 -2.61 11.38 -1.71
C HIS A 79 -3.69 10.31 -1.51
N GLY A 80 -4.61 10.17 -2.48
CA GLY A 80 -5.71 9.20 -2.37
C GLY A 80 -5.24 7.74 -2.33
N PHE A 81 -4.15 7.44 -3.03
CA PHE A 81 -3.53 6.11 -3.01
C PHE A 81 -2.87 5.84 -1.66
N VAL A 82 -2.03 6.77 -1.19
CA VAL A 82 -1.27 6.65 0.08
C VAL A 82 -2.21 6.45 1.26
N ALA A 83 -3.31 7.21 1.34
CA ALA A 83 -4.29 7.07 2.42
C ALA A 83 -4.87 5.65 2.51
N THR A 84 -5.19 5.03 1.38
CA THR A 84 -5.72 3.65 1.34
C THR A 84 -4.63 2.61 1.61
N ALA A 85 -3.46 2.79 0.99
CA ALA A 85 -2.36 1.84 1.09
C ALA A 85 -1.78 1.76 2.52
N LEU A 86 -1.80 2.88 3.25
CA LEU A 86 -1.39 2.94 4.65
C LEU A 86 -2.20 1.99 5.55
N VAL A 87 -3.53 2.02 5.43
CA VAL A 87 -4.41 1.14 6.21
C VAL A 87 -4.15 -0.33 5.88
N LEU A 88 -3.97 -0.65 4.60
CA LEU A 88 -3.66 -2.03 4.17
C LEU A 88 -2.31 -2.50 4.69
N ALA A 89 -1.29 -1.64 4.68
CA ALA A 89 0.04 -1.97 5.20
C ALA A 89 -0.01 -2.25 6.72
N GLU A 90 -0.72 -1.43 7.48
CA GLU A 90 -0.91 -1.64 8.92
C GLU A 90 -1.61 -2.97 9.20
N TRP A 91 -2.70 -3.27 8.48
CA TRP A 91 -3.44 -4.51 8.69
C TRP A 91 -2.65 -5.75 8.28
N GLY A 92 -1.90 -5.69 7.18
CA GLY A 92 -1.07 -6.79 6.70
C GLY A 92 0.07 -7.14 7.66
N LEU A 93 0.61 -6.15 8.36
CA LEU A 93 1.70 -6.32 9.32
C LEU A 93 1.24 -6.77 10.72
N SER A 94 -0.03 -6.57 11.08
CA SER A 94 -0.54 -6.78 12.44
C SER A 94 -0.54 -8.25 12.91
N ASP A 95 -0.38 -9.23 12.01
CA ASP A 95 -0.24 -10.67 12.34
C ASP A 95 1.13 -11.25 11.95
N THR A 96 2.04 -10.45 11.39
CA THR A 96 3.37 -10.94 11.02
C THR A 96 4.27 -10.95 12.26
N PRO A 97 5.01 -12.05 12.56
CA PRO A 97 5.92 -12.10 13.70
C PRO A 97 6.88 -10.91 13.71
N THR A 98 6.74 -10.07 14.74
CA THR A 98 7.22 -8.69 14.78
C THR A 98 8.70 -8.62 15.11
N ASP A 99 9.58 -8.77 14.13
CA ASP A 99 11.04 -8.55 14.29
C ASP A 99 11.61 -7.47 13.35
N HIS A 100 10.82 -6.94 12.40
CA HIS A 100 11.28 -5.98 11.37
C HIS A 100 10.63 -4.57 11.47
N LEU A 101 9.76 -4.31 12.44
CA LEU A 101 8.91 -3.10 12.51
C LEU A 101 9.36 -2.02 13.50
N ALA A 102 10.61 -2.06 13.98
CA ALA A 102 11.14 -1.01 14.87
C ALA A 102 11.36 0.36 14.19
N LEU A 103 10.88 0.59 12.96
CA LEU A 103 11.27 1.73 12.12
C LEU A 103 10.14 2.65 11.66
N ILE A 104 8.88 2.44 12.06
CA ILE A 104 7.77 3.33 11.64
C ILE A 104 7.00 3.85 12.86
N PRO A 105 7.17 5.12 13.26
CA PRO A 105 6.44 5.72 14.37
C PRO A 105 4.94 5.83 14.08
N ARG A 106 4.11 5.42 15.04
CA ARG A 106 2.64 5.36 14.94
C ARG A 106 1.94 6.74 14.98
N THR A 107 2.70 7.83 15.18
CA THR A 107 2.17 9.17 15.51
C THR A 107 2.00 10.13 14.32
N GLU A 108 2.54 9.82 13.14
CA GLU A 108 2.49 10.72 11.96
C GLU A 108 1.20 10.57 11.12
N TRP A 109 0.32 9.64 11.48
CA TRP A 109 -0.80 9.17 10.66
C TRP A 109 -2.04 10.06 10.70
N LEU A 110 -2.11 11.02 11.63
CA LEU A 110 -3.28 11.92 11.80
C LEU A 110 -3.18 13.22 10.97
N ALA A 111 -2.14 13.38 10.15
CA ALA A 111 -1.88 14.61 9.40
C ALA A 111 -2.02 14.48 7.86
N ILE A 112 -2.43 13.31 7.35
CA ILE A 112 -2.68 13.07 5.93
C ILE A 112 -4.15 13.36 5.60
#